data_AF-A0A849Q5P7-F1
#
_entry.id   AF-A0A849Q5P7-F1
#
_cell.length_a   1.000
_cell.length_b   1.000
_cell.length_c   1.000
_cell.angle_alpha   90.00
_cell.angle_beta   90.00
_cell.angle_gamma   90.00
#
_symmetry.space_group_name_H-M   'P 1'
#
loop_
_entity.id
_entity.type
_entity.pdbx_description
1 polymer ?
#
loop_
_entity_poly.entity_id
_entity_poly.type
_entity_poly.pdbx_seq_one_letter_code
_entity_poly.pdbx_strand_id
1 'polypeptide(L)'
;MKSDWMMTRITVVAVALITPVYFLTLVFLLPQMTPFSNPLYDWIFHYAVAPAVFSVPWLALLYYQRYRLANTVQLMQESTTAVPLRWRLFYGTNAAFVLMFFILPMVTAPLAILGGLAVAGHVFYGIGVGRLGGGKPAAALAAVVAIVLCIVPTFVLLNFIPMYMQVWESILFNWRTFWFNVVYGVAQSLVNALSFGAPVYFMYYAAGEYDKGVYGESYTKPPTKWIRIGELLLFFIFVALWLPPVPTPFGTIPFLDMSWLFTSYINNISLIIVVIMIIVRKGLKVKDTSTMGGASNIIIVAMFLVVEGLFKGISFLQEYEVPVKTLIIWLAFLIFAIVIIVNFLRASPRELY
;
A
#
# COMPACT_ATOMS: atom_id res chain seq x y z
N MET A 1 -20.41 15.86 6.28
CA MET A 1 -19.07 16.04 5.66
C MET A 1 -19.28 16.21 4.16
N LYS A 2 -18.72 17.24 3.53
CA LYS A 2 -18.73 17.34 2.07
C LYS A 2 -17.94 16.15 1.52
N SER A 3 -18.53 15.37 0.63
CA SER A 3 -17.82 14.31 -0.08
C SER A 3 -16.64 14.94 -0.82
N ASP A 4 -15.41 14.55 -0.49
CA ASP A 4 -14.19 14.93 -1.21
C ASP A 4 -14.09 14.12 -2.52
N TRP A 5 -15.16 14.14 -3.32
CA TRP A 5 -15.28 13.44 -4.60
C TRP A 5 -14.14 13.81 -5.56
N MET A 6 -13.60 15.02 -5.42
CA MET A 6 -12.46 15.47 -6.21
C MET A 6 -11.18 14.70 -5.82
N MET A 7 -10.95 14.48 -4.53
CA MET A 7 -9.76 13.77 -4.04
C MET A 7 -9.77 12.29 -4.44
N THR A 8 -10.93 11.64 -4.41
CA THR A 8 -11.04 10.23 -4.83
C THR A 8 -10.77 10.07 -6.32
N ARG A 9 -11.25 11.00 -7.16
CA ARG A 9 -10.97 11.02 -8.60
C ARG A 9 -9.52 11.33 -8.91
N ILE A 10 -8.94 12.34 -8.24
CA ILE A 10 -7.51 12.65 -8.36
C ILE A 10 -6.68 11.42 -8.01
N THR A 11 -7.07 10.65 -7.00
CA THR A 11 -6.37 9.42 -6.63
C THR A 11 -6.36 8.40 -7.77
N VAL A 12 -7.51 8.16 -8.42
CA VAL A 12 -7.57 7.22 -9.57
C VAL A 12 -6.72 7.71 -10.74
N VAL A 13 -6.76 9.00 -11.05
CA VAL A 13 -5.93 9.59 -12.12
C VAL A 13 -4.45 9.50 -11.76
N ALA A 14 -4.07 9.81 -10.53
CA ALA A 14 -2.70 9.70 -10.05
C ALA A 14 -2.19 8.25 -10.16
N VAL A 15 -3.00 7.25 -9.77
CA VAL A 15 -2.65 5.83 -9.93
C VAL A 15 -2.48 5.49 -11.42
N ALA A 16 -3.33 6.00 -12.31
CA ALA A 16 -3.17 5.78 -13.74
C ALA A 16 -1.89 6.39 -14.31
N LEU A 17 -1.45 7.55 -13.82
CA LEU A 17 -0.18 8.17 -14.22
C LEU A 17 1.05 7.46 -13.61
N ILE A 18 0.94 7.00 -12.36
CA ILE A 18 2.02 6.31 -11.65
C ILE A 18 2.26 4.90 -12.24
N THR A 19 1.22 4.22 -12.71
CA THR A 19 1.31 2.85 -13.25
C THR A 19 2.38 2.69 -14.35
N PRO A 20 2.40 3.47 -15.45
CA PRO A 20 3.45 3.35 -16.47
C PRO A 20 4.83 3.75 -15.94
N VAL A 21 4.92 4.77 -15.09
CA VAL A 21 6.18 5.18 -14.46
C VAL A 21 6.76 4.05 -13.61
N TYR A 22 5.90 3.36 -12.86
CA TYR A 22 6.26 2.21 -12.05
C TYR A 22 6.83 1.08 -12.91
N PHE A 23 6.15 0.67 -13.99
CA PHE A 23 6.64 -0.42 -14.84
C PHE A 23 7.92 -0.04 -15.61
N LEU A 24 8.05 1.21 -16.02
CA LEU A 24 9.30 1.71 -16.61
C LEU A 24 10.44 1.62 -15.59
N THR A 25 10.21 2.07 -14.35
CA THR A 25 11.20 2.00 -13.28
C THR A 25 11.55 0.55 -12.93
N LEU A 26 10.55 -0.33 -12.87
CA LEU A 26 10.74 -1.75 -12.62
C LEU A 26 11.66 -2.36 -13.68
N VAL A 27 11.40 -2.09 -14.96
CA VAL A 27 12.22 -2.63 -16.05
C VAL A 27 13.62 -2.01 -16.06
N PHE A 28 13.74 -0.71 -15.77
CA PHE A 28 15.04 -0.04 -15.64
C PHE A 28 15.93 -0.66 -14.56
N LEU A 29 15.35 -1.23 -13.51
CA LEU A 29 16.10 -1.92 -12.44
C LEU A 29 16.49 -3.37 -12.80
N LEU A 30 15.98 -3.90 -13.92
CA LEU A 30 16.32 -5.26 -14.35
C LEU A 30 17.60 -5.27 -15.19
N PRO A 31 18.33 -6.39 -15.18
CA PRO A 31 19.30 -6.66 -16.25
C PRO A 31 18.63 -6.53 -17.63
N GLN A 32 19.37 -6.00 -18.60
CA GLN A 32 18.84 -5.77 -19.95
C GLN A 32 18.37 -7.08 -20.58
N MET A 33 17.15 -7.07 -21.10
CA MET A 33 16.60 -8.20 -21.87
C MET A 33 17.18 -8.16 -23.29
N THR A 34 17.76 -9.26 -23.77
CA THR A 34 18.42 -9.33 -25.09
C THR A 34 17.84 -10.40 -26.03
N PRO A 35 16.56 -10.30 -26.43
CA PRO A 35 15.92 -11.32 -27.27
C PRO A 35 16.28 -11.29 -28.77
N PHE A 36 16.75 -10.17 -29.34
CA PHE A 36 16.86 -9.96 -30.78
C PHE A 36 18.28 -9.96 -31.32
N SER A 37 19.30 -10.11 -30.47
CA SER A 37 20.75 -10.05 -30.81
C SER A 37 21.23 -8.71 -31.42
N ASN A 38 20.31 -7.84 -31.85
CA ASN A 38 20.57 -6.49 -32.31
C ASN A 38 20.44 -5.53 -31.11
N PRO A 39 21.50 -4.78 -30.76
CA PRO A 39 21.50 -3.91 -29.59
C PRO A 39 20.38 -2.85 -29.59
N LEU A 40 20.02 -2.31 -30.75
CA LEU A 40 18.97 -1.29 -30.86
C LEU A 40 17.59 -1.90 -30.58
N TYR A 41 17.30 -3.08 -31.13
CA TYR A 41 16.01 -3.75 -30.92
C TYR A 41 15.87 -4.26 -29.48
N ASP A 42 16.96 -4.75 -28.87
CA ASP A 42 16.99 -5.13 -27.46
C ASP A 42 16.74 -3.92 -26.55
N TRP A 43 17.33 -2.77 -26.87
CA TRP A 43 17.11 -1.54 -26.13
C TRP A 43 15.65 -1.04 -26.23
N ILE A 44 15.08 -1.00 -27.44
CA ILE A 44 13.68 -0.61 -27.65
C ILE A 44 12.74 -1.59 -26.95
N PHE A 45 13.03 -2.88 -27.05
CA PHE A 45 12.22 -3.91 -26.41
C PHE A 45 12.20 -3.76 -24.90
N HIS A 46 13.36 -3.57 -24.30
CA HIS A 46 13.51 -3.44 -22.87
C HIS A 46 12.90 -2.14 -22.34
N TYR A 47 13.20 -0.98 -22.92
CA TYR A 47 12.77 0.30 -22.34
C TYR A 47 11.40 0.82 -22.83
N ALA A 48 10.89 0.33 -23.97
CA ALA A 48 9.60 0.77 -24.50
C ALA A 48 8.56 -0.36 -24.52
N VAL A 49 8.87 -1.49 -25.16
CA VAL A 49 7.87 -2.55 -25.40
C VAL A 49 7.47 -3.23 -24.09
N ALA A 50 8.43 -3.68 -23.28
CA ALA A 50 8.12 -4.40 -22.04
C ALA A 50 7.31 -3.55 -21.03
N PRO A 51 7.71 -2.29 -20.70
CA PRO A 51 6.90 -1.42 -19.84
C PRO A 51 5.51 -1.11 -20.40
N ALA A 52 5.37 -0.94 -21.72
CA ALA A 52 4.07 -0.71 -22.36
C ALA A 52 3.17 -1.93 -22.23
N VAL A 53 3.69 -3.12 -22.54
CA VAL A 53 2.96 -4.39 -22.44
C VAL A 53 2.48 -4.67 -21.02
N PHE A 54 3.30 -4.32 -20.01
CA PHE A 54 2.93 -4.46 -18.61
C PHE A 54 1.94 -3.41 -18.13
N SER A 55 2.03 -2.16 -18.60
CA SER A 55 1.16 -1.07 -18.14
C SER A 55 -0.25 -1.10 -18.76
N VAL A 56 -0.38 -1.48 -20.03
CA VAL A 56 -1.67 -1.45 -20.76
C VAL A 56 -2.81 -2.20 -20.06
N PRO A 57 -2.64 -3.45 -19.55
CA PRO A 57 -3.71 -4.17 -18.85
C PRO A 57 -4.20 -3.44 -17.60
N TRP A 58 -3.27 -2.87 -16.82
CA TRP A 58 -3.61 -2.11 -15.62
C TRP A 58 -4.31 -0.80 -15.97
N LEU A 59 -3.82 -0.07 -16.97
CA LEU A 59 -4.47 1.14 -17.46
C LEU A 59 -5.88 0.86 -17.98
N ALA A 60 -6.08 -0.26 -18.69
CA ALA A 60 -7.39 -0.69 -19.13
C ALA A 60 -8.31 -0.98 -17.94
N LEU A 61 -7.86 -1.75 -16.93
CA LEU A 61 -8.63 -2.01 -15.71
C LEU A 61 -9.01 -0.72 -14.99
N LEU A 62 -8.05 0.19 -14.81
CA LEU A 62 -8.28 1.49 -14.17
C LEU A 62 -9.32 2.31 -14.95
N TYR A 63 -9.25 2.33 -16.28
CA TYR A 63 -10.19 3.05 -17.13
C TYR A 63 -11.60 2.48 -17.07
N TYR A 64 -11.75 1.16 -17.22
CA TYR A 64 -13.05 0.47 -17.20
C TYR A 64 -13.70 0.49 -15.82
N GLN A 65 -12.90 0.48 -14.74
CA GLN A 65 -13.40 0.43 -13.36
C GLN A 65 -13.26 1.76 -12.62
N ARG A 66 -12.98 2.88 -13.31
CA ARG A 66 -12.67 4.18 -12.70
C ARG A 66 -13.68 4.65 -11.64
N TYR A 67 -14.97 4.51 -11.89
CA TYR A 67 -16.02 4.92 -10.94
C TYR A 67 -16.04 4.01 -9.72
N ARG A 68 -15.94 2.69 -9.95
CA ARG A 68 -15.89 1.70 -8.88
C ARG A 68 -14.65 1.91 -8.00
N LEU A 69 -13.50 2.19 -8.59
CA LEU A 69 -12.26 2.49 -7.87
C LEU A 69 -12.37 3.78 -7.07
N ALA A 70 -12.90 4.86 -7.64
CA ALA A 70 -13.12 6.11 -6.91
C ALA A 70 -14.07 5.91 -5.72
N ASN A 71 -15.17 5.18 -5.92
CA ASN A 71 -16.10 4.80 -4.86
C ASN A 71 -15.44 3.89 -3.82
N THR A 72 -14.53 3.02 -4.23
CA THR A 72 -13.75 2.17 -3.31
C THR A 72 -12.87 3.02 -2.41
N VAL A 73 -12.17 4.03 -2.96
CA VAL A 73 -11.35 4.97 -2.16
C VAL A 73 -12.23 5.71 -1.15
N GLN A 74 -13.41 6.15 -1.55
CA GLN A 74 -14.36 6.80 -0.63
C GLN A 74 -14.80 5.84 0.49
N LEU A 75 -15.27 4.64 0.14
CA LEU A 75 -15.70 3.63 1.12
C LEU A 75 -14.56 3.20 2.04
N MET A 76 -13.34 3.11 1.52
CA MET A 76 -12.15 2.89 2.33
C MET A 76 -11.88 4.05 3.26
N GLN A 77 -12.00 5.30 2.81
CA GLN A 77 -11.87 6.45 3.69
C GLN A 77 -12.92 6.39 4.80
N GLU A 78 -14.19 6.15 4.47
CA GLU A 78 -15.28 6.05 5.45
C GLU A 78 -15.09 4.89 6.44
N SER A 79 -14.69 3.71 5.96
CA SER A 79 -14.46 2.54 6.81
C SER A 79 -13.15 2.59 7.61
N THR A 80 -12.15 3.33 7.13
CA THR A 80 -10.82 3.41 7.77
C THR A 80 -10.58 4.73 8.50
N THR A 81 -11.44 5.75 8.40
CA THR A 81 -11.38 6.98 9.22
C THR A 81 -11.29 6.66 10.71
N ALA A 82 -12.00 5.60 11.06
CA ALA A 82 -12.12 5.01 12.35
C ALA A 82 -10.74 4.48 12.85
N VAL A 83 -9.82 4.10 11.96
CA VAL A 83 -8.47 3.63 12.27
C VAL A 83 -7.50 4.82 12.36
N PRO A 84 -6.75 4.97 13.47
CA PRO A 84 -5.77 6.05 13.62
C PRO A 84 -4.82 6.14 12.41
N LEU A 85 -4.51 7.38 11.98
CA LEU A 85 -3.70 7.63 10.78
C LEU A 85 -2.35 6.90 10.79
N ARG A 86 -1.69 6.82 11.96
CA ARG A 86 -0.42 6.12 12.16
C ARG A 86 -0.44 4.68 11.65
N TRP A 87 -1.53 3.97 11.94
CA TRP A 87 -1.69 2.57 11.58
C TRP A 87 -1.99 2.43 10.10
N ARG A 88 -2.82 3.32 9.55
CA ARG A 88 -3.09 3.35 8.11
C ARG A 88 -1.83 3.60 7.31
N LEU A 89 -0.95 4.50 7.76
CA LEU A 89 0.34 4.76 7.12
C LEU A 89 1.28 3.56 7.24
N PHE A 90 1.41 2.97 8.43
CA PHE A 90 2.30 1.82 8.63
C PHE A 90 1.88 0.62 7.77
N TYR A 91 0.63 0.17 7.86
CA TYR A 91 0.17 -0.97 7.06
C TYR A 91 0.00 -0.64 5.60
N GLY A 92 -0.46 0.57 5.27
CA GLY A 92 -0.58 1.02 3.89
C GLY A 92 0.78 1.01 3.20
N THR A 93 1.83 1.47 3.88
CA THR A 93 3.20 1.46 3.36
C THR A 93 3.74 0.03 3.23
N ASN A 94 3.55 -0.81 4.25
CA ASN A 94 3.98 -2.21 4.19
C ASN A 94 3.23 -3.00 3.11
N ALA A 95 1.93 -2.77 2.97
CA ALA A 95 1.10 -3.39 1.93
C ALA A 95 1.50 -2.89 0.54
N ALA A 96 1.75 -1.59 0.38
CA ALA A 96 2.26 -1.01 -0.86
C ALA A 96 3.63 -1.59 -1.22
N PHE A 97 4.52 -1.76 -0.24
CA PHE A 97 5.82 -2.40 -0.42
C PHE A 97 5.65 -3.84 -0.94
N VAL A 98 4.84 -4.66 -0.27
CA VAL A 98 4.59 -6.05 -0.70
C VAL A 98 3.95 -6.10 -2.07
N LEU A 99 2.98 -5.21 -2.31
CA LEU A 99 2.30 -5.09 -3.59
C LEU A 99 3.29 -4.75 -4.72
N MET A 100 4.17 -3.76 -4.52
CA MET A 100 5.14 -3.32 -5.52
C MET A 100 6.27 -4.32 -5.75
N PHE A 101 6.87 -4.88 -4.70
CA PHE A 101 8.09 -5.70 -4.86
C PHE A 101 7.85 -7.20 -4.97
N PHE A 102 6.65 -7.71 -4.63
CA PHE A 102 6.40 -9.15 -4.70
C PHE A 102 5.21 -9.49 -5.58
N ILE A 103 4.12 -8.74 -5.49
CA ILE A 103 2.86 -9.16 -6.13
C ILE A 103 2.72 -8.61 -7.54
N LEU A 104 2.87 -7.29 -7.74
CA LEU A 104 2.68 -6.66 -9.03
C LEU A 104 3.60 -7.26 -10.11
N PRO A 105 4.91 -7.44 -9.89
CA PRO A 105 5.79 -8.01 -10.92
C PRO A 105 5.39 -9.44 -11.31
N MET A 106 4.91 -10.25 -10.36
CA MET A 106 4.51 -11.64 -10.60
C MET A 106 3.12 -11.75 -11.23
N VAL A 107 2.18 -10.90 -10.83
CA VAL A 107 0.79 -10.93 -11.32
C VAL A 107 0.64 -10.22 -12.65
N THR A 108 1.45 -9.19 -12.92
CA THR A 108 1.32 -8.39 -14.16
C THR A 108 1.54 -9.23 -15.40
N ALA A 109 2.47 -10.17 -15.38
CA ALA A 109 2.78 -10.96 -16.55
C ALA A 109 1.61 -11.90 -16.95
N PRO A 110 1.01 -12.70 -16.04
CA PRO A 110 -0.25 -13.40 -16.31
C PRO A 110 -1.41 -12.45 -16.68
N LEU A 111 -1.51 -11.31 -15.98
CA LEU A 111 -2.58 -10.33 -16.23
C LEU A 111 -2.48 -9.73 -17.63
N ALA A 112 -1.27 -9.55 -18.17
CA ALA A 112 -1.07 -9.04 -19.52
C ALA A 112 -1.54 -10.02 -20.59
N ILE A 113 -1.35 -11.33 -20.37
CA ILE A 113 -1.88 -12.38 -21.25
C ILE A 113 -3.41 -12.40 -21.20
N LEU A 114 -3.99 -12.39 -19.99
CA LEU A 114 -5.45 -12.36 -19.80
C LEU A 114 -6.08 -11.08 -20.36
N GLY A 115 -5.43 -9.94 -20.16
CA GLY A 115 -5.85 -8.66 -20.72
C GLY A 115 -5.79 -8.65 -22.24
N GLY A 116 -4.73 -9.19 -22.84
CA GLY A 116 -4.60 -9.38 -24.28
C GLY A 116 -5.73 -10.24 -24.85
N LEU A 117 -6.06 -11.36 -24.19
CA LEU A 117 -7.19 -12.22 -24.56
C LEU A 117 -8.53 -11.48 -24.45
N ALA A 118 -8.75 -10.72 -23.39
CA ALA A 118 -9.98 -9.96 -23.19
C ALA A 118 -10.16 -8.89 -24.27
N VAL A 119 -9.10 -8.15 -24.60
CA VAL A 119 -9.12 -7.14 -25.69
C VAL A 119 -9.35 -7.81 -27.04
N ALA A 120 -8.68 -8.92 -27.32
CA ALA A 120 -8.88 -9.68 -28.54
C ALA A 120 -10.33 -10.17 -28.71
N GLY A 121 -10.93 -10.68 -27.62
CA GLY A 121 -12.34 -11.06 -27.58
C GLY A 121 -13.26 -9.87 -27.87
N HIS A 122 -12.99 -8.70 -27.27
CA HIS A 122 -13.79 -7.51 -27.52
C HIS A 122 -13.70 -7.03 -28.99
N VAL A 123 -12.51 -7.07 -29.58
CA VAL A 123 -12.29 -6.76 -31.01
C VAL A 123 -13.03 -7.75 -31.91
N PHE A 124 -12.99 -9.04 -31.59
CA PHE A 124 -13.73 -10.09 -32.31
C PHE A 124 -15.23 -9.80 -32.34
N TYR A 125 -15.84 -9.56 -31.18
CA TYR A 125 -17.29 -9.32 -31.10
C TYR A 125 -17.70 -7.97 -31.70
N GLY A 126 -16.96 -6.90 -31.40
CA GLY A 126 -17.31 -5.55 -31.86
C GLY A 126 -17.08 -5.33 -33.35
N ILE A 127 -15.95 -5.77 -33.88
CA ILE A 127 -15.55 -5.52 -35.27
C ILE A 127 -15.88 -6.72 -36.15
N GLY A 128 -15.50 -7.93 -35.71
CA GLY A 128 -15.67 -9.15 -36.49
C GLY A 128 -17.15 -9.54 -36.67
N VAL A 129 -17.88 -9.67 -35.57
CA VAL A 129 -19.30 -10.03 -35.61
C VAL A 129 -20.17 -8.82 -35.96
N GLY A 130 -19.92 -7.67 -35.33
CA GLY A 130 -20.76 -6.47 -35.50
C GLY A 130 -20.63 -5.77 -36.85
N ARG A 131 -19.41 -5.51 -37.34
CA ARG A 131 -19.18 -4.72 -38.56
C ARG A 131 -18.90 -5.55 -39.82
N LEU A 132 -18.26 -6.70 -39.67
CA LEU A 132 -17.90 -7.58 -40.79
C LEU A 132 -18.88 -8.76 -40.96
N GLY A 133 -20.00 -8.75 -40.23
CA GLY A 133 -21.10 -9.71 -40.38
C GLY A 133 -20.79 -11.13 -39.93
N GLY A 134 -19.73 -11.34 -39.13
CA GLY A 134 -19.41 -12.65 -38.55
C GLY A 134 -18.94 -13.72 -39.54
N GLY A 135 -18.58 -13.34 -40.77
CA GLY A 135 -18.10 -14.28 -41.79
C GLY A 135 -16.72 -14.89 -41.46
N LYS A 136 -16.37 -15.99 -42.15
CA LYS A 136 -15.04 -16.63 -42.07
C LYS A 136 -13.83 -15.65 -42.12
N PRO A 137 -13.79 -14.62 -42.99
CA PRO A 137 -12.67 -13.68 -43.01
C PRO A 137 -12.59 -12.78 -41.76
N ALA A 138 -13.75 -12.44 -41.17
CA ALA A 138 -13.81 -11.66 -39.95
C ALA A 138 -13.27 -12.47 -38.74
N ALA A 139 -13.63 -13.75 -38.68
CA ALA A 139 -13.11 -14.67 -37.68
C ALA A 139 -11.59 -14.88 -37.82
N ALA A 140 -11.09 -15.02 -39.04
CA ALA A 140 -9.65 -15.15 -39.31
C ALA A 140 -8.87 -13.91 -38.89
N LEU A 141 -9.34 -12.70 -39.24
CA LEU A 141 -8.69 -11.45 -38.86
C LEU A 141 -8.64 -11.27 -37.34
N ALA A 142 -9.74 -11.57 -36.65
CA ALA A 142 -9.78 -11.48 -35.20
C ALA A 142 -8.93 -12.56 -34.50
N ALA A 143 -8.82 -13.77 -35.08
CA ALA A 143 -7.88 -14.78 -34.59
C ALA A 143 -6.42 -14.33 -34.75
N VAL A 144 -6.04 -13.70 -35.87
CA VAL A 144 -4.70 -13.15 -36.06
C VAL A 144 -4.40 -12.05 -35.04
N VAL A 145 -5.34 -11.12 -34.83
CA VAL A 145 -5.19 -10.07 -33.82
C VAL A 145 -5.06 -10.68 -32.42
N ALA A 146 -5.86 -11.69 -32.09
CA ALA A 146 -5.76 -12.41 -30.82
C ALA A 146 -4.40 -13.06 -30.62
N ILE A 147 -3.90 -13.75 -31.65
CA ILE A 147 -2.60 -14.40 -31.63
C ILE A 147 -1.50 -13.37 -31.40
N VAL A 148 -1.51 -12.24 -32.13
CA VAL A 148 -0.51 -11.17 -31.95
C VAL A 148 -0.58 -10.57 -30.53
N LEU A 149 -1.78 -10.28 -30.04
CA LEU A 149 -2.00 -9.71 -28.70
C LEU A 149 -1.67 -10.68 -27.56
N CYS A 150 -1.56 -11.99 -27.81
CA CYS A 150 -1.14 -12.97 -26.82
C CYS A 150 0.34 -13.33 -26.93
N ILE A 151 0.89 -13.40 -28.15
CA ILE A 151 2.31 -13.70 -28.38
C ILE A 151 3.18 -12.62 -27.76
N VAL A 152 2.87 -11.34 -27.98
CA VAL A 152 3.73 -10.25 -27.48
C VAL A 152 3.84 -10.25 -25.95
N PRO A 153 2.75 -10.29 -25.15
CA PRO A 153 2.84 -10.43 -23.70
C PRO A 153 3.53 -11.71 -23.24
N THR A 154 3.29 -12.83 -23.92
CA THR A 154 3.94 -14.11 -23.57
C THR A 154 5.45 -14.04 -23.80
N PHE A 155 5.88 -13.43 -24.90
CA PHE A 155 7.27 -13.25 -25.23
C PHE A 155 7.98 -12.32 -24.23
N VAL A 156 7.34 -11.22 -23.85
CA VAL A 156 7.83 -10.33 -22.78
C VAL A 156 7.94 -11.10 -21.46
N LEU A 157 6.94 -11.92 -21.10
CA LEU A 157 6.93 -12.70 -19.87
C LEU A 157 8.10 -13.69 -19.80
N LEU A 158 8.36 -14.43 -20.88
CA LEU A 158 9.45 -15.42 -20.92
C LEU A 158 10.84 -14.79 -20.72
N ASN A 159 11.03 -13.56 -21.18
CA ASN A 159 12.29 -12.82 -20.97
C ASN A 159 12.34 -12.12 -19.60
N PHE A 160 11.19 -11.65 -19.11
CA PHE A 160 11.08 -10.92 -17.86
C PHE A 160 11.30 -11.81 -16.63
N ILE A 161 10.63 -12.97 -16.55
CA ILE A 161 10.66 -13.81 -15.33
C ILE A 161 12.09 -14.18 -14.91
N PRO A 162 12.97 -14.69 -15.80
CA PRO A 162 14.33 -15.03 -15.41
C PRO A 162 15.13 -13.84 -14.88
N MET A 163 14.99 -12.67 -15.51
CA MET A 163 15.66 -11.44 -15.08
C MET A 163 15.12 -10.93 -13.75
N TYR A 164 13.80 -11.03 -13.57
CA TYR A 164 13.14 -10.64 -12.35
C TYR A 164 13.49 -11.55 -11.17
N MET A 165 13.73 -12.84 -11.40
CA MET A 165 14.20 -13.75 -10.34
C MET A 165 15.55 -13.31 -9.74
N GLN A 166 16.46 -12.75 -10.53
CA GLN A 166 17.73 -12.21 -10.01
C GLN A 166 17.51 -10.99 -9.10
N VAL A 167 16.58 -10.11 -9.50
CA VAL A 167 16.18 -8.96 -8.67
C VAL A 167 15.45 -9.44 -7.42
N TRP A 168 14.61 -10.46 -7.53
CA TRP A 168 13.89 -11.05 -6.39
C TRP A 168 14.86 -11.61 -5.35
N GLU A 169 15.89 -12.35 -5.77
CA GLU A 169 16.94 -12.84 -4.88
C GLU A 169 17.67 -11.69 -4.20
N SER A 170 17.97 -10.61 -4.93
CA SER A 170 18.58 -9.41 -4.38
C SER A 170 17.66 -8.71 -3.36
N ILE A 171 16.36 -8.66 -3.61
CA ILE A 171 15.36 -8.14 -2.66
C ILE A 171 15.34 -9.01 -1.40
N LEU A 172 15.26 -10.34 -1.54
CA LEU A 172 15.25 -11.27 -0.41
C LEU A 172 16.54 -11.24 0.39
N PHE A 173 17.68 -11.06 -0.28
CA PHE A 173 18.96 -10.86 0.39
C PHE A 173 18.93 -9.57 1.21
N ASN A 174 18.56 -8.44 0.59
CA ASN A 174 18.44 -7.16 1.28
C ASN A 174 17.42 -7.19 2.44
N TRP A 175 16.36 -7.99 2.30
CA TRP A 175 15.34 -8.24 3.32
C TRP A 175 15.92 -8.85 4.62
N ARG A 176 17.05 -9.56 4.50
CA ARG A 176 17.78 -10.15 5.64
C ARG A 176 18.93 -9.28 6.13
N THR A 177 19.16 -8.13 5.50
CA THR A 177 20.32 -7.27 5.77
C THR A 177 19.95 -6.02 6.56
N PHE A 178 20.97 -5.23 6.85
CA PHE A 178 20.94 -3.89 7.44
C PHE A 178 19.78 -3.01 6.94
N TRP A 179 19.55 -2.95 5.62
CA TRP A 179 18.58 -2.02 5.03
C TRP A 179 17.13 -2.31 5.43
N PHE A 180 16.78 -3.58 5.65
CA PHE A 180 15.46 -3.93 6.14
C PHE A 180 15.22 -3.39 7.56
N ASN A 181 16.24 -3.46 8.43
CA ASN A 181 16.17 -2.89 9.77
C ASN A 181 16.06 -1.37 9.75
N VAL A 182 16.69 -0.69 8.79
CA VAL A 182 16.55 0.75 8.59
C VAL A 182 15.11 1.11 8.21
N VAL A 183 14.54 0.46 7.18
CA VAL A 183 13.17 0.75 6.71
C VAL A 183 12.14 0.44 7.81
N TYR A 184 12.26 -0.73 8.45
CA TYR A 184 11.40 -1.12 9.56
C TYR A 184 11.53 -0.14 10.74
N GLY A 185 12.75 0.31 11.02
CA GLY A 185 13.04 1.31 12.06
C GLY A 185 12.40 2.67 11.84
N VAL A 186 12.47 3.18 10.61
CA VAL A 186 11.79 4.42 10.21
C VAL A 186 10.28 4.26 10.38
N ALA A 187 9.71 3.14 9.92
CA ALA A 187 8.28 2.87 10.04
C ALA A 187 7.83 2.78 11.52
N GLN A 188 8.62 2.11 12.37
CA GLN A 188 8.33 2.00 13.80
C GLN A 188 8.47 3.35 14.52
N SER A 189 9.46 4.16 14.15
CA SER A 189 9.66 5.52 14.68
C SER A 189 8.46 6.42 14.37
N LEU A 190 7.92 6.33 13.15
CA LEU A 190 6.71 7.06 12.74
C LEU A 190 5.50 6.65 13.57
N VAL A 191 5.27 5.36 13.75
CA VAL A 191 4.15 4.84 14.56
C VAL A 191 4.24 5.30 16.00
N ASN A 192 5.44 5.21 16.60
CA ASN A 192 5.66 5.64 17.97
C ASN A 192 5.45 7.14 18.13
N ALA A 193 6.00 7.97 17.25
CA ALA A 193 5.85 9.43 17.32
C ALA A 193 4.37 9.85 17.27
N LEU A 194 3.60 9.28 16.35
CA LEU A 194 2.16 9.52 16.25
C LEU A 194 1.38 8.97 17.46
N SER A 195 1.97 8.03 18.21
CA SER A 195 1.36 7.49 19.43
C SER A 195 1.37 8.45 20.61
N PHE A 196 2.39 9.29 20.69
CA PHE A 196 2.46 10.35 21.70
C PHE A 196 1.51 11.52 21.41
N GLY A 197 1.16 11.76 20.13
CA GLY A 197 0.16 12.78 19.77
C GLY A 197 -1.28 12.36 20.09
N ALA A 198 -1.57 11.05 20.10
CA ALA A 198 -2.93 10.52 20.24
C ALA A 198 -3.64 10.91 21.56
N PRO A 199 -3.00 10.88 22.75
CA PRO A 199 -3.60 11.38 23.99
C PRO A 199 -4.01 12.84 23.91
N VAL A 200 -3.20 13.68 23.25
CA VAL A 200 -3.49 15.11 23.11
C VAL A 200 -4.76 15.29 22.28
N TYR A 201 -4.85 14.61 21.12
CA TYR A 201 -6.10 14.60 20.33
C TYR A 201 -7.30 14.10 21.14
N PHE A 202 -7.11 13.06 21.95
CA PHE A 202 -8.17 12.50 22.79
C PHE A 202 -8.68 13.50 23.83
N MET A 203 -7.79 14.21 24.52
CA MET A 203 -8.16 15.23 25.51
C MET A 203 -8.96 16.37 24.89
N TYR A 204 -8.51 16.90 23.73
CA TYR A 204 -9.24 17.95 23.03
C TYR A 204 -10.60 17.47 22.48
N TYR A 205 -10.69 16.21 22.04
CA TYR A 205 -11.97 15.62 21.66
C TYR A 205 -12.93 15.52 22.86
N ALA A 206 -12.44 15.04 24.00
CA ALA A 206 -13.24 14.92 25.22
C ALA A 206 -13.73 16.30 25.71
N ALA A 207 -12.86 17.32 25.66
CA ALA A 207 -13.23 18.70 25.97
C ALA A 207 -14.28 19.24 24.99
N GLY A 208 -14.13 18.96 23.69
CA GLY A 208 -15.11 19.37 22.68
C GLY A 208 -16.49 18.71 22.87
N GLU A 209 -16.55 17.46 23.30
CA GLU A 209 -17.81 16.78 23.65
C GLU A 209 -18.42 17.32 24.95
N TYR A 210 -17.59 17.65 25.94
CA TYR A 210 -18.05 18.35 27.15
C TYR A 210 -18.68 19.70 26.81
N ASP A 211 -18.03 20.50 25.97
CA ASP A 211 -18.54 21.81 25.54
C ASP A 211 -19.91 21.67 24.85
N LYS A 212 -20.08 20.66 23.98
CA LYS A 212 -21.39 20.39 23.35
C LYS A 212 -22.46 20.02 24.39
N GLY A 213 -22.09 19.24 25.39
CA GLY A 213 -23.01 18.82 26.45
C GLY A 213 -23.47 19.97 27.35
N VAL A 214 -22.58 20.94 27.62
CA VAL A 214 -22.87 22.06 28.53
C VAL A 214 -23.44 23.29 27.79
N TYR A 215 -22.86 23.63 26.63
CA TYR A 215 -23.12 24.89 25.94
C TYR A 215 -23.83 24.72 24.59
N GLY A 216 -24.11 23.49 24.16
CA GLY A 216 -24.75 23.20 22.86
C GLY A 216 -23.84 23.38 21.64
N GLU A 217 -22.65 23.95 21.80
CA GLU A 217 -21.66 24.15 20.74
C GLU A 217 -20.25 23.75 21.22
N SER A 218 -19.36 23.40 20.28
CA SER A 218 -17.98 23.00 20.59
C SER A 218 -17.03 24.18 20.39
N TYR A 219 -16.58 24.78 21.50
CA TYR A 219 -15.64 25.89 21.48
C TYR A 219 -14.18 25.41 21.44
N THR A 220 -13.90 24.28 22.08
CA THR A 220 -12.57 23.70 22.16
C THR A 220 -12.20 22.96 20.87
N LYS A 221 -11.39 23.60 20.02
CA LYS A 221 -10.84 22.98 18.81
C LYS A 221 -9.43 22.44 19.07
N PRO A 222 -9.09 21.23 18.59
CA PRO A 222 -7.74 20.70 18.73
C PRO A 222 -6.74 21.56 17.93
N PRO A 223 -5.59 21.94 18.51
CA PRO A 223 -4.52 22.66 17.82
C PRO A 223 -3.74 21.71 16.88
N THR A 224 -4.42 21.22 15.84
CA THR A 224 -3.92 20.14 14.96
C THR A 224 -2.56 20.41 14.35
N LYS A 225 -2.25 21.67 13.99
CA LYS A 225 -0.93 22.05 13.44
C LYS A 225 0.19 21.83 14.45
N TRP A 226 -0.01 22.25 15.70
CA TRP A 226 1.00 22.13 16.75
C TRP A 226 1.24 20.68 17.15
N ILE A 227 0.15 19.88 17.23
CA ILE A 227 0.29 18.44 17.50
C ILE A 227 1.09 17.77 16.39
N ARG A 228 0.81 18.08 15.11
CA ARG A 228 1.57 17.53 13.98
C ARG A 228 3.04 17.95 13.96
N ILE A 229 3.35 19.19 14.34
CA ILE A 229 4.75 19.64 14.47
C ILE A 229 5.45 18.86 15.58
N GLY A 230 4.78 18.64 16.71
CA GLY A 230 5.31 17.82 17.80
C GLY A 230 5.54 16.36 17.39
N GLU A 231 4.58 15.76 16.69
CA GLU A 231 4.70 14.40 16.13
C GLU A 231 5.87 14.29 15.14
N LEU A 232 6.04 15.28 14.27
CA LEU A 232 7.14 15.32 13.29
C LEU A 232 8.51 15.50 13.97
N LEU A 233 8.59 16.34 15.01
CA LEU A 233 9.82 16.52 15.79
C LEU A 233 10.18 15.23 16.55
N LEU A 234 9.20 14.60 17.20
CA LEU A 234 9.39 13.30 17.87
C LEU A 234 9.81 12.21 16.87
N PHE A 235 9.25 12.21 15.67
CA PHE A 235 9.65 11.28 14.61
C PHE A 235 11.14 11.41 14.29
N PHE A 236 11.66 12.62 14.08
CA PHE A 236 13.08 12.81 13.80
C PHE A 236 13.98 12.41 14.96
N ILE A 237 13.59 12.74 16.21
CA ILE A 237 14.30 12.28 17.40
C ILE A 237 14.34 10.75 17.44
N PHE A 238 13.20 10.11 17.19
CA PHE A 238 13.10 8.67 17.24
C PHE A 238 13.90 7.97 16.14
N VAL A 239 13.89 8.52 14.92
CA VAL A 239 14.75 8.03 13.83
C VAL A 239 16.22 8.16 14.21
N ALA A 240 16.63 9.30 14.79
CA ALA A 240 18.01 9.52 15.19
C ALA A 240 18.49 8.56 16.30
N LEU A 241 17.58 8.22 17.22
CA LEU A 241 17.83 7.28 18.30
C LEU A 241 17.82 5.82 17.83
N TRP A 242 16.89 5.43 16.95
CA TRP A 242 16.70 4.04 16.55
C TRP A 242 17.74 3.57 15.54
N LEU A 243 18.04 4.38 14.53
CA LEU A 243 18.81 3.90 13.38
C LEU A 243 20.24 3.50 13.77
N PRO A 244 20.79 2.43 13.18
CA PRO A 244 22.22 2.16 13.23
C PRO A 244 22.99 3.14 12.32
N PRO A 245 24.30 3.36 12.54
CA PRO A 245 25.11 4.23 11.69
C PRO A 245 25.01 3.83 10.22
N VAL A 246 24.59 4.77 9.36
CA VAL A 246 24.35 4.48 7.94
C VAL A 246 25.61 4.81 7.14
N PRO A 247 26.19 3.83 6.41
CA PRO A 247 27.30 4.09 5.52
C PRO A 247 26.81 4.86 4.28
N THR A 248 27.46 5.98 3.97
CA THR A 248 27.22 6.77 2.76
C THR A 248 28.53 6.91 1.96
N PRO A 249 28.47 7.23 0.65
CA PRO A 249 29.66 7.43 -0.17
C PRO A 249 30.63 8.50 0.37
N PHE A 250 30.14 9.43 1.21
CA PHE A 250 30.90 10.54 1.78
C PHE A 250 31.29 10.34 3.25
N GLY A 251 31.01 9.17 3.85
CA GLY A 251 31.28 8.87 5.25
C GLY A 251 30.12 8.16 5.95
N THR A 252 30.16 8.04 7.27
CA THR A 252 29.10 7.43 8.07
C THR A 252 28.24 8.49 8.73
N ILE A 253 26.92 8.42 8.57
CA ILE A 253 25.99 9.26 9.33
C ILE A 253 25.86 8.65 10.74
N PRO A 254 26.25 9.37 11.81
CA PRO A 254 26.28 8.80 13.15
C PRO A 254 24.88 8.84 13.78
N PHE A 255 24.14 7.74 13.62
CA PHE A 255 22.95 7.47 14.42
C PHE A 255 23.32 6.72 15.71
N LEU A 256 22.44 6.75 16.71
CA LEU A 256 22.76 6.30 18.07
C LEU A 256 22.57 4.80 18.31
N ASP A 257 21.96 4.06 17.37
CA ASP A 257 21.70 2.61 17.44
C ASP A 257 21.08 2.14 18.77
N MET A 258 20.17 2.92 19.32
CA MET A 258 19.45 2.60 20.56
C MET A 258 18.17 1.82 20.27
N SER A 259 18.23 0.84 19.35
CA SER A 259 17.08 0.00 18.99
C SER A 259 16.48 -0.73 20.21
N TRP A 260 17.32 -1.10 21.18
CA TRP A 260 16.92 -1.69 22.46
C TRP A 260 15.96 -0.80 23.29
N LEU A 261 16.16 0.53 23.28
CA LEU A 261 15.34 1.48 24.04
C LEU A 261 13.88 1.40 23.59
N PHE A 262 13.68 1.18 22.29
CA PHE A 262 12.37 1.11 21.70
C PHE A 262 11.71 -0.25 21.89
N THR A 263 12.46 -1.34 21.69
CA THR A 263 11.92 -2.68 21.92
C THR A 263 11.51 -2.89 23.37
N SER A 264 12.28 -2.33 24.32
CA SER A 264 12.04 -2.54 25.75
C SER A 264 11.09 -1.52 26.38
N TYR A 265 11.12 -0.25 25.94
CA TYR A 265 10.37 0.82 26.62
C TYR A 265 9.39 1.54 25.70
N ILE A 266 9.86 2.17 24.62
CA ILE A 266 9.01 3.09 23.85
C ILE A 266 7.81 2.35 23.23
N ASN A 267 8.00 1.16 22.67
CA ASN A 267 6.88 0.39 22.10
C ASN A 267 5.87 0.00 23.18
N ASN A 268 6.33 -0.40 24.37
CA ASN A 268 5.47 -0.77 25.49
C ASN A 268 4.68 0.44 26.00
N ILE A 269 5.31 1.60 26.10
CA ILE A 269 4.64 2.86 26.47
C ILE A 269 3.59 3.23 25.43
N SER A 270 3.94 3.19 24.13
CA SER A 270 2.99 3.42 23.04
C SER A 270 1.79 2.47 23.13
N LEU A 271 2.03 1.19 23.40
CA LEU A 271 0.99 0.16 23.59
C LEU A 271 0.09 0.48 24.77
N ILE A 272 0.66 0.82 25.93
CA ILE A 272 -0.09 1.20 27.14
C ILE A 272 -0.99 2.41 26.85
N ILE A 273 -0.47 3.43 26.16
CA ILE A 273 -1.24 4.61 25.74
C ILE A 273 -2.47 4.17 24.92
N VAL A 274 -2.28 3.28 23.94
CA VAL A 274 -3.39 2.78 23.11
C VAL A 274 -4.42 2.02 23.95
N VAL A 275 -3.98 1.13 24.83
CA VAL A 275 -4.86 0.34 25.70
C VAL A 275 -5.67 1.25 26.62
N ILE A 276 -5.04 2.24 27.26
CA ILE A 276 -5.73 3.22 28.10
C ILE A 276 -6.79 3.96 27.29
N MET A 277 -6.47 4.43 26.08
CA MET A 277 -7.45 5.09 25.21
C MET A 277 -8.65 4.19 24.88
N ILE A 278 -8.43 2.90 24.63
CA ILE A 278 -9.52 1.93 24.39
C ILE A 278 -10.39 1.77 25.64
N ILE A 279 -9.77 1.59 26.81
CA ILE A 279 -10.49 1.40 28.09
C ILE A 279 -11.32 2.64 28.41
N VAL A 280 -10.72 3.83 28.36
CA VAL A 280 -11.40 5.10 28.65
C VAL A 280 -12.57 5.29 27.70
N ARG A 281 -12.38 5.02 26.41
CA ARG A 281 -13.47 5.12 25.43
C ARG A 281 -14.63 4.17 25.73
N LYS A 282 -14.32 2.91 26.09
CA LYS A 282 -15.33 1.92 26.47
C LYS A 282 -16.07 2.36 27.74
N GLY A 283 -15.34 2.90 28.73
CA GLY A 283 -15.89 3.43 29.97
C GLY A 283 -16.84 4.61 29.75
N LEU A 284 -16.47 5.53 28.85
CA LEU A 284 -17.27 6.72 28.52
C LEU A 284 -18.45 6.44 27.57
N LYS A 285 -18.64 5.19 27.11
CA LYS A 285 -19.73 4.77 26.21
C LYS A 285 -19.91 5.69 24.99
N VAL A 286 -18.81 6.20 24.42
CA VAL A 286 -18.83 7.09 23.26
C VAL A 286 -19.45 6.34 22.08
N LYS A 287 -20.70 6.71 21.71
CA LYS A 287 -21.49 6.05 20.67
C LYS A 287 -21.08 6.46 19.25
N ASP A 288 -20.43 7.61 19.09
CA ASP A 288 -20.09 8.11 17.76
C ASP A 288 -18.92 7.34 17.14
N THR A 289 -19.18 6.90 15.91
CA THR A 289 -18.33 6.07 15.06
C THR A 289 -17.30 6.88 14.27
N SER A 290 -17.40 8.21 14.28
CA SER A 290 -16.74 9.07 13.31
C SER A 290 -15.28 9.42 13.63
N THR A 291 -14.84 9.30 14.89
CA THR A 291 -13.50 9.75 15.28
C THR A 291 -12.72 8.75 16.13
N MET A 292 -13.38 7.80 16.81
CA MET A 292 -12.69 6.91 17.73
C MET A 292 -12.86 5.41 17.47
N GLY A 293 -13.61 4.98 16.45
CA GLY A 293 -13.45 3.65 15.87
C GLY A 293 -14.57 2.61 16.09
N GLY A 294 -15.05 1.94 15.06
CA GLY A 294 -16.03 0.85 15.21
C GLY A 294 -15.49 -0.36 15.98
N ALA A 295 -16.35 -1.35 16.27
CA ALA A 295 -15.93 -2.64 16.86
C ALA A 295 -14.84 -3.35 16.02
N SER A 296 -14.86 -3.14 14.69
CA SER A 296 -13.80 -3.54 13.76
C SER A 296 -12.41 -3.01 14.15
N ASN A 297 -12.33 -1.83 14.75
CA ASN A 297 -11.07 -1.18 15.06
C ASN A 297 -10.47 -1.69 16.35
N ILE A 298 -11.33 -2.05 17.31
CA ILE A 298 -10.87 -2.71 18.53
C ILE A 298 -10.28 -4.08 18.17
N ILE A 299 -10.86 -4.80 17.22
CA ILE A 299 -10.33 -6.09 16.74
C ILE A 299 -9.01 -5.91 15.98
N ILE A 300 -8.92 -4.95 15.05
CA ILE A 300 -7.68 -4.68 14.31
C ILE A 300 -6.56 -4.22 15.25
N VAL A 301 -6.87 -3.34 16.21
CA VAL A 301 -5.90 -2.87 17.20
C VAL A 301 -5.51 -4.00 18.16
N ALA A 302 -6.45 -4.81 18.64
CA ALA A 302 -6.16 -5.93 19.54
C ALA A 302 -5.30 -7.00 18.86
N MET A 303 -5.63 -7.43 17.63
CA MET A 303 -4.77 -8.34 16.86
C MET A 303 -3.37 -7.80 16.73
N PHE A 304 -3.24 -6.49 16.46
CA PHE A 304 -1.93 -5.89 16.27
C PHE A 304 -1.11 -5.79 17.56
N LEU A 305 -1.71 -5.38 18.67
CA LEU A 305 -1.02 -5.31 19.97
C LEU A 305 -0.62 -6.72 20.45
N VAL A 306 -1.46 -7.72 20.15
CA VAL A 306 -1.15 -9.13 20.42
C VAL A 306 0.04 -9.59 19.57
N VAL A 307 0.06 -9.26 18.27
CA VAL A 307 1.19 -9.58 17.39
C VAL A 307 2.47 -8.87 17.87
N GLU A 308 2.45 -7.54 18.03
CA GLU A 308 3.67 -6.81 18.41
C GLU A 308 4.16 -7.16 19.83
N GLY A 309 3.24 -7.31 20.79
CA GLY A 309 3.55 -7.66 22.17
C GLY A 309 4.01 -9.12 22.35
N LEU A 310 3.36 -10.09 21.70
CA LEU A 310 3.77 -11.50 21.79
C LEU A 310 5.12 -11.73 21.12
N PHE A 311 5.38 -11.09 19.98
CA PHE A 311 6.59 -11.36 19.21
C PHE A 311 7.84 -10.65 19.74
N LYS A 312 7.71 -9.48 20.39
CA LYS A 312 8.85 -8.77 21.00
C LYS A 312 9.04 -9.07 22.49
N GLY A 313 7.99 -9.49 23.21
CA GLY A 313 8.04 -9.75 24.65
C GLY A 313 8.60 -11.12 25.04
N ILE A 314 8.61 -12.09 24.12
CA ILE A 314 9.08 -13.45 24.39
C ILE A 314 10.53 -13.56 23.91
N SER A 315 11.49 -13.51 24.83
CA SER A 315 12.94 -13.61 24.56
C SER A 315 13.32 -14.84 23.73
N PHE A 316 12.57 -15.94 23.86
CA PHE A 316 12.74 -17.16 23.07
C PHE A 316 12.47 -16.98 21.55
N LEU A 317 11.69 -15.96 21.15
CA LEU A 317 11.38 -15.70 19.74
C LEU A 317 12.40 -14.78 19.05
N GLN A 318 13.44 -14.32 19.76
CA GLN A 318 14.44 -13.40 19.21
C GLN A 318 15.29 -14.04 18.10
N GLU A 319 15.49 -15.35 18.13
CA GLU A 319 16.12 -16.11 17.01
C GLU A 319 15.26 -16.13 15.74
N TYR A 320 13.97 -15.83 15.84
CA TYR A 320 13.00 -15.81 14.73
C TYR A 320 12.61 -14.40 14.28
N GLU A 321 13.41 -13.38 14.63
CA GLU A 321 13.08 -11.97 14.38
C GLU A 321 12.74 -11.67 12.90
N VAL A 322 13.53 -12.18 11.95
CA VAL A 322 13.33 -11.93 10.52
C VAL A 322 12.09 -12.65 9.96
N PRO A 323 11.89 -13.97 10.17
CA PRO A 323 10.66 -14.66 9.80
C PRO A 323 9.40 -13.99 10.36
N VAL A 324 9.46 -13.57 11.62
CA VAL A 324 8.34 -12.93 12.31
C VAL A 324 8.03 -11.56 11.70
N LYS A 325 9.02 -10.68 11.52
CA LYS A 325 8.82 -9.38 10.86
C LYS A 325 8.23 -9.56 9.45
N THR A 326 8.70 -10.56 8.72
CA THR A 326 8.18 -10.92 7.40
C THR A 326 6.71 -11.33 7.48
N LEU A 327 6.36 -12.24 8.39
CA LEU A 327 4.98 -12.69 8.60
C LEU A 327 4.03 -11.54 8.97
N ILE A 328 4.49 -10.59 9.80
CA ILE A 328 3.73 -9.39 10.17
C ILE A 328 3.44 -8.52 8.95
N ILE A 329 4.44 -8.29 8.11
CA ILE A 329 4.30 -7.49 6.88
C ILE A 329 3.33 -8.17 5.90
N TRP A 330 3.44 -9.49 5.72
CA TRP A 330 2.51 -10.25 4.88
C TRP A 330 1.09 -10.28 5.45
N LEU A 331 0.92 -10.43 6.76
CA LEU A 331 -0.39 -10.36 7.41
C LEU A 331 -1.03 -8.98 7.24
N ALA A 332 -0.25 -7.91 7.40
CA ALA A 332 -0.70 -6.54 7.14
C ALA A 332 -1.15 -6.35 5.69
N PHE A 333 -0.38 -6.88 4.72
CA PHE A 333 -0.76 -6.89 3.32
C PHE A 333 -2.09 -7.63 3.11
N LEU A 334 -2.26 -8.84 3.66
CA LEU A 334 -3.47 -9.65 3.50
C LEU A 334 -4.71 -8.94 4.08
N ILE A 335 -4.60 -8.36 5.28
CA ILE A 335 -5.69 -7.59 5.89
C ILE A 335 -6.06 -6.41 4.99
N PHE A 336 -5.06 -5.66 4.52
CA PHE A 336 -5.30 -4.50 3.66
C PHE A 336 -5.93 -4.89 2.32
N ALA A 337 -5.45 -5.98 1.71
CA ALA A 337 -5.99 -6.54 0.47
C ALA A 337 -7.45 -6.99 0.65
N ILE A 338 -7.77 -7.69 1.75
CA ILE A 338 -9.16 -8.09 2.07
C ILE A 338 -10.05 -6.86 2.22
N VAL A 339 -9.61 -5.84 2.95
CA VAL A 339 -10.38 -4.60 3.13
C VAL A 339 -10.60 -3.90 1.79
N ILE A 340 -9.59 -3.81 0.93
CA ILE A 340 -9.73 -3.26 -0.43
C ILE A 340 -10.74 -4.09 -1.22
N ILE A 341 -10.59 -5.41 -1.28
CA ILE A 341 -11.44 -6.30 -2.07
C ILE A 341 -12.90 -6.21 -1.59
N VAL A 342 -13.15 -6.26 -0.29
CA VAL A 342 -14.51 -6.15 0.26
C VAL A 342 -15.13 -4.79 -0.09
N ASN A 343 -14.38 -3.68 0.05
CA ASN A 343 -14.88 -2.36 -0.32
C ASN A 343 -15.09 -2.23 -1.83
N PHE A 344 -14.20 -2.80 -2.64
CA PHE A 344 -14.33 -2.84 -4.09
C PHE A 344 -15.56 -3.64 -4.52
N LEU A 345 -15.80 -4.79 -3.89
CA LEU A 345 -16.99 -5.60 -4.15
C LEU A 345 -18.28 -4.86 -3.80
N ARG A 346 -18.29 -4.08 -2.72
CA ARG A 346 -19.42 -3.23 -2.29
C ARG A 346 -19.59 -1.96 -3.13
N ALA A 347 -18.51 -1.44 -3.71
CA ALA A 347 -18.54 -0.20 -4.46
C ALA A 347 -19.43 -0.31 -5.71
N SER A 348 -20.32 0.67 -5.88
CA SER A 348 -21.15 0.77 -7.08
C SER A 348 -20.27 1.01 -8.33
N PRO A 349 -20.56 0.35 -9.46
CA PRO A 349 -19.89 0.63 -10.73
C PRO A 349 -20.36 1.95 -11.38
N ARG A 350 -21.41 2.57 -10.85
CA ARG A 350 -21.95 3.85 -11.35
C ARG A 350 -21.32 5.02 -10.58
N GLU A 351 -21.34 6.19 -11.20
CA GLU A 351 -20.99 7.45 -10.54
C GLU A 351 -21.96 7.68 -9.37
N LEU A 352 -21.42 7.79 -8.15
CA LEU A 352 -22.16 8.22 -6.98
C LEU A 352 -21.97 9.73 -6.84
N TYR A 353 -23.08 10.46 -6.68
CA TYR A 353 -23.11 11.91 -6.54
C TYR A 353 -22.75 12.35 -5.12
#